data_AF-A0A952QGQ1-F1
#
_entry.id   AF-A0A952QGQ1-F1
#
_cell.length_a   1.000
_cell.length_b   1.000
_cell.length_c   1.000
_cell.angle_alpha   90.00
_cell.angle_beta   90.00
_cell.angle_gamma   90.00
#
_symmetry.space_group_name_H-M   'P 1'
#
loop_
_entity.id
_entity.type
_entity.pdbx_description
1 polymer ?
#
loop_
_entity_poly.entity_id
_entity_poly.type
_entity_poly.pdbx_seq_one_letter_code
_entity_poly.pdbx_strand_id
1 'polypeptide(L)'
;MLIRVRAIAATGIVAVGILFCAPTASATEGSIPVEVSAFVTEPGGLIASLDDFFGPGIGGKGIAFDESTEFGRIDRVFQFSPAWLAGESTDQPVSLENRWTVPVSVGGNSIGVAIVWINPNTVRPQLADFEPDSAFAAALASIDDGVYLVNDEARGAWFVLDQPRLLVVVRGSSGVASQIPLASYQAQVTAPTGAVAPGDPLNLGSVLSVGTIVAVSLVVILVLLVPMAWRRRNADAEPDDVAPDDD
;
A
#
# COMPACT_ATOMS: atom_id res chain seq x y z
N MET A 1 -74.18 -7.50 -36.63
CA MET A 1 -73.27 -8.38 -37.39
C MET A 1 -72.09 -7.54 -37.86
N LEU A 2 -70.87 -8.05 -37.67
CA LEU A 2 -69.54 -7.56 -38.14
C LEU A 2 -68.67 -6.65 -37.24
N ILE A 3 -67.86 -7.35 -36.41
CA ILE A 3 -66.39 -7.30 -36.22
C ILE A 3 -65.70 -6.06 -35.59
N ARG A 4 -64.89 -6.38 -34.56
CA ARG A 4 -63.95 -5.56 -33.77
C ARG A 4 -62.72 -5.11 -34.57
N VAL A 5 -62.16 -3.93 -34.24
CA VAL A 5 -60.69 -3.73 -34.17
C VAL A 5 -60.37 -2.80 -32.98
N ARG A 6 -59.50 -3.29 -32.08
CA ARG A 6 -58.82 -2.49 -31.05
C ARG A 6 -57.56 -1.88 -31.68
N ALA A 7 -57.25 -0.62 -31.41
CA ALA A 7 -55.88 -0.11 -31.50
C ALA A 7 -55.63 0.88 -30.36
N ILE A 8 -54.77 0.44 -29.44
CA ILE A 8 -54.20 1.21 -28.34
C ILE A 8 -53.14 2.11 -28.95
N ALA A 9 -53.35 3.43 -28.94
CA ALA A 9 -52.30 4.40 -29.24
C ALA A 9 -51.56 4.72 -27.94
N ALA A 10 -50.58 3.87 -27.63
CA ALA A 10 -49.55 4.16 -26.66
C ALA A 10 -48.47 5.04 -27.31
N THR A 11 -47.75 5.76 -26.46
CA THR A 11 -46.35 6.22 -26.62
C THR A 11 -46.16 7.68 -27.03
N GLY A 12 -45.46 8.41 -26.15
CA GLY A 12 -44.84 9.68 -26.49
C GLY A 12 -44.44 10.60 -25.33
N ILE A 13 -44.13 10.09 -24.13
CA ILE A 13 -43.42 10.93 -23.15
C ILE A 13 -41.94 10.88 -23.52
N VAL A 14 -41.48 11.95 -24.17
CA VAL A 14 -40.06 12.24 -24.39
C VAL A 14 -39.44 12.53 -23.02
N ALA A 15 -38.78 11.55 -22.44
CA ALA A 15 -37.91 11.77 -21.29
C ALA A 15 -36.67 12.52 -21.79
N VAL A 16 -36.59 13.80 -21.44
CA VAL A 16 -35.37 14.61 -21.60
C VAL A 16 -34.31 14.00 -20.70
N GLY A 17 -33.42 13.20 -21.28
CA GLY A 17 -32.23 12.70 -20.62
C GLY A 17 -31.34 13.87 -20.25
N ILE A 18 -31.26 14.17 -18.96
CA ILE A 18 -30.22 15.04 -18.40
C ILE A 18 -28.90 14.31 -18.68
N LEU A 19 -28.17 14.79 -19.68
CA LEU A 19 -26.77 14.44 -19.89
C LEU A 19 -26.01 15.00 -18.69
N PHE A 20 -25.81 14.17 -17.66
CA PHE A 20 -24.77 14.41 -16.68
C PHE A 20 -23.44 14.35 -17.44
N CYS A 21 -22.90 15.51 -17.75
CA CYS A 21 -21.50 15.63 -18.12
C CYS A 21 -20.72 15.23 -16.88
N ALA A 22 -20.21 13.98 -16.85
CA ALA A 22 -19.25 13.60 -15.84
C ALA A 22 -18.07 14.58 -15.91
N PRO A 23 -17.58 15.13 -14.79
CA PRO A 23 -16.34 15.88 -14.83
C PRO A 23 -15.26 14.92 -15.34
N THR A 24 -14.68 15.24 -16.49
CA THR A 24 -13.41 14.66 -16.91
C THR A 24 -12.39 15.07 -15.86
N ALA A 25 -12.05 14.15 -14.95
CA ALA A 25 -10.93 14.33 -14.04
C ALA A 25 -9.68 14.59 -14.91
N SER A 26 -9.13 15.81 -14.84
CA SER A 26 -7.82 16.07 -15.40
C SER A 26 -6.81 15.31 -14.56
N ALA A 27 -6.38 14.17 -15.07
CA ALA A 27 -5.30 13.43 -14.49
C ALA A 27 -4.00 14.25 -14.66
N THR A 28 -3.71 15.03 -13.62
CA THR A 28 -2.41 15.44 -13.05
C THR A 28 -2.75 16.27 -11.80
N GLU A 29 -3.63 15.79 -10.92
CA GLU A 29 -4.17 16.62 -9.82
C GLU A 29 -3.19 16.80 -8.64
N GLY A 30 -1.94 16.38 -8.78
CA GLY A 30 -0.86 16.70 -7.85
C GLY A 30 0.35 17.23 -8.59
N SER A 31 0.57 18.55 -8.56
CA SER A 31 1.83 19.14 -9.00
C SER A 31 3.00 18.50 -8.24
N ILE A 32 4.13 18.34 -8.93
CA ILE A 32 5.39 17.92 -8.33
C ILE A 32 5.97 19.16 -7.63
N PRO A 33 6.16 19.15 -6.30
CA PRO A 33 6.76 20.28 -5.60
C PRO A 33 8.15 20.57 -6.16
N VAL A 34 8.51 21.84 -6.26
CA VAL A 34 9.82 22.27 -6.79
C VAL A 34 10.98 21.65 -6.01
N GLU A 35 10.78 21.43 -4.72
CA GLU A 35 11.75 20.82 -3.83
C GLU A 35 11.99 19.35 -4.19
N VAL A 36 10.94 18.61 -4.58
CA VAL A 36 11.07 17.21 -5.01
C VAL A 36 11.84 17.14 -6.32
N SER A 37 11.51 18.00 -7.28
CA SER A 37 12.26 18.10 -8.55
C SER A 37 13.72 18.44 -8.30
N ALA A 38 14.00 19.43 -7.45
CA ALA A 38 15.37 19.81 -7.08
C ALA A 38 16.13 18.64 -6.45
N PHE A 39 15.52 17.94 -5.49
CA PHE A 39 16.11 16.77 -4.85
C PHE A 39 16.46 15.66 -5.85
N VAL A 40 15.63 15.42 -6.87
CA VAL A 40 15.92 14.39 -7.89
C VAL A 40 17.09 14.81 -8.78
N THR A 41 17.20 16.09 -9.15
CA THR A 41 18.18 16.55 -10.15
C THR A 41 19.52 17.01 -9.58
N GLU A 42 19.58 17.41 -8.31
CA GLU A 42 20.79 17.96 -7.70
C GLU A 42 21.79 16.84 -7.32
N PRO A 43 23.11 17.05 -7.50
CA PRO A 43 24.12 16.04 -7.16
C PRO A 43 24.11 15.59 -5.69
N GLY A 44 23.71 16.49 -4.77
CA GLY A 44 23.60 16.18 -3.34
C GLY A 44 22.25 15.60 -2.91
N GLY A 45 21.36 15.31 -3.87
CA GLY A 45 20.00 14.86 -3.60
C GLY A 45 19.83 13.34 -3.75
N LEU A 46 19.03 12.93 -4.73
CA LEU A 46 18.63 11.54 -4.91
C LEU A 46 19.83 10.62 -5.21
N ILE A 47 20.76 11.02 -6.09
CA ILE A 47 21.93 10.19 -6.43
C ILE A 47 22.81 9.91 -5.21
N ALA A 48 23.09 10.94 -4.40
CA ALA A 48 23.86 10.78 -3.16
C ALA A 48 23.13 9.86 -2.17
N SER A 49 21.81 9.99 -2.04
CA SER A 49 21.01 9.12 -1.16
C SER A 49 21.01 7.67 -1.64
N LEU A 50 20.93 7.44 -2.96
CA LEU A 50 20.99 6.09 -3.53
C LEU A 50 22.36 5.45 -3.30
N ASP A 51 23.46 6.19 -3.47
CA ASP A 51 24.80 5.69 -3.19
C ASP A 51 25.02 5.41 -1.70
N ASP A 52 24.57 6.30 -0.82
CA ASP A 52 24.71 6.14 0.64
C ASP A 52 24.01 4.87 1.17
N PHE A 53 22.83 4.54 0.67
CA PHE A 53 22.01 3.43 1.18
C PHE A 53 22.06 2.16 0.33
N PHE A 54 22.33 2.27 -0.98
CA PHE A 54 22.27 1.16 -1.93
C PHE A 54 23.56 1.03 -2.76
N GLY A 55 24.57 1.86 -2.47
CA GLY A 55 25.85 1.87 -3.16
C GLY A 55 26.73 0.64 -2.92
N PRO A 56 27.89 0.57 -3.59
CA PRO A 56 28.81 -0.55 -3.47
C PRO A 56 29.24 -0.80 -2.01
N GLY A 57 29.25 -2.08 -1.61
CA GLY A 57 29.63 -2.47 -0.25
C GLY A 57 28.46 -2.61 0.73
N ILE A 58 27.27 -2.14 0.37
CA ILE A 58 26.05 -2.42 1.12
C ILE A 58 25.50 -3.80 0.72
N GLY A 59 25.38 -4.71 1.68
CA GLY A 59 24.70 -6.02 1.50
C GLY A 59 25.32 -6.97 0.46
N GLY A 60 26.53 -6.71 -0.04
CA GLY A 60 27.23 -7.55 -1.02
C GLY A 60 26.63 -7.55 -2.44
N LYS A 61 25.61 -6.71 -2.69
CA LYS A 61 24.93 -6.55 -4.00
C LYS A 61 24.70 -5.07 -4.37
N GLY A 62 25.44 -4.17 -3.75
CA GLY A 62 25.33 -2.73 -3.99
C GLY A 62 25.48 -2.35 -5.46
N ILE A 63 24.75 -1.31 -5.87
CA ILE A 63 24.73 -0.79 -7.23
C ILE A 63 25.64 0.43 -7.27
N ALA A 64 26.53 0.53 -8.26
CA ALA A 64 27.32 1.74 -8.44
C ALA A 64 26.45 2.82 -9.09
N PHE A 65 26.04 3.82 -8.32
CA PHE A 65 25.38 5.01 -8.83
C PHE A 65 26.46 6.07 -9.10
N ASP A 66 26.63 6.45 -10.36
CA ASP A 66 27.68 7.38 -10.79
C ASP A 66 27.15 8.40 -11.81
N GLU A 67 28.04 9.11 -12.50
CA GLU A 67 27.72 10.11 -13.53
C GLU A 67 26.88 9.55 -14.71
N SER A 68 26.83 8.23 -14.88
CA SER A 68 25.99 7.56 -15.87
C SER A 68 24.57 7.24 -15.36
N THR A 69 24.27 7.63 -14.11
CA THR A 69 22.94 7.49 -13.53
C THR A 69 21.99 8.52 -14.13
N GLU A 70 20.89 8.05 -14.67
CA GLU A 70 19.83 8.89 -15.22
C GLU A 70 18.52 8.66 -14.46
N PHE A 71 17.74 9.73 -14.33
CA PHE A 71 16.44 9.72 -13.67
C PHE A 71 15.34 9.93 -14.71
N GLY A 72 14.35 9.03 -14.68
CA GLY A 72 13.16 9.10 -15.53
C GLY A 72 12.16 10.16 -15.06
N ARG A 73 10.95 10.09 -15.63
CA ARG A 73 9.83 10.96 -15.22
C ARG A 73 9.52 10.73 -13.74
N ILE A 74 9.28 11.84 -13.02
CA ILE A 74 8.84 11.79 -11.62
C ILE A 74 7.31 11.65 -11.63
N ASP A 75 6.80 10.53 -11.12
CA ASP A 75 5.36 10.24 -11.09
C ASP A 75 4.80 10.37 -9.66
N ARG A 76 3.65 11.04 -9.51
CA ARG A 76 2.95 11.17 -8.23
C ARG A 76 2.30 9.84 -7.88
N VAL A 77 2.49 9.39 -6.64
CA VAL A 77 1.85 8.17 -6.13
C VAL A 77 0.52 8.50 -5.46
N PHE A 78 -0.47 7.64 -5.70
CA PHE A 78 -1.77 7.62 -5.08
C PHE A 78 -1.93 6.32 -4.29
N GLN A 79 -2.83 6.34 -3.32
CA GLN A 79 -3.29 5.14 -2.62
C GLN A 79 -4.80 5.04 -2.73
N PHE A 80 -5.37 3.84 -2.53
CA PHE A 80 -6.82 3.72 -2.43
C PHE A 80 -7.35 4.50 -1.23
N SER A 81 -8.45 5.22 -1.43
CA SER A 81 -9.04 6.03 -0.36
C SER A 81 -9.66 5.14 0.73
N PRO A 82 -9.71 5.59 1.99
CA PRO A 82 -10.34 4.81 3.06
C PRO A 82 -11.79 4.42 2.77
N ALA A 83 -12.58 5.31 2.16
CA ALA A 83 -13.95 5.02 1.76
C ALA A 83 -14.01 3.91 0.70
N TRP A 84 -13.12 3.96 -0.30
CA TRP A 84 -13.04 2.90 -1.30
C TRP A 84 -12.61 1.57 -0.70
N LEU A 85 -11.62 1.57 0.20
CA LEU A 85 -11.18 0.38 0.93
C LEU A 85 -12.24 -0.17 1.90
N ALA A 86 -13.20 0.65 2.34
CA ALA A 86 -14.35 0.22 3.12
C ALA A 86 -15.48 -0.39 2.26
N GLY A 87 -15.32 -0.39 0.92
CA GLY A 87 -16.33 -0.90 -0.01
C GLY A 87 -17.43 0.10 -0.33
N GLU A 88 -17.25 1.37 0.02
CA GLU A 88 -18.21 2.43 -0.25
C GLU A 88 -18.17 2.84 -1.72
N SER A 89 -19.32 3.26 -2.24
CA SER A 89 -19.39 3.93 -3.54
C SER A 89 -18.89 5.36 -3.35
N THR A 90 -17.80 5.72 -4.04
CA THR A 90 -17.17 7.03 -3.94
C THR A 90 -16.71 7.51 -5.32
N ASP A 91 -16.86 8.81 -5.55
CA ASP A 91 -16.32 9.49 -6.75
C ASP A 91 -14.80 9.70 -6.64
N GLN A 92 -14.22 9.51 -5.44
CA GLN A 92 -12.79 9.65 -5.16
C GLN A 92 -12.22 8.31 -4.65
N PRO A 93 -11.96 7.35 -5.57
CA PRO A 93 -11.48 6.01 -5.20
C PRO A 93 -10.03 5.99 -4.74
N VAL A 94 -9.26 7.03 -5.09
CA VAL A 94 -7.85 7.18 -4.73
C VAL A 94 -7.63 8.54 -4.08
N SER A 95 -6.65 8.61 -3.17
CA SER A 95 -6.20 9.83 -2.53
C SER A 95 -4.73 10.09 -2.81
N LEU A 96 -4.37 11.37 -2.87
CA LEU A 96 -3.00 11.80 -3.07
C LEU A 96 -2.13 11.37 -1.90
N GLU A 97 -0.91 10.95 -2.25
CA GLU A 97 0.14 10.73 -1.28
C GLU A 97 1.26 11.76 -1.45
N ASN A 98 2.00 12.02 -0.37
CA ASN A 98 3.26 12.76 -0.43
C ASN A 98 4.42 11.82 -0.78
N ARG A 99 4.20 10.96 -1.77
CA ARG A 99 5.17 10.02 -2.36
C ARG A 99 5.23 10.21 -3.88
N TRP A 100 6.43 10.03 -4.42
CA TRP A 100 6.72 10.09 -5.85
C TRP A 100 7.62 8.92 -6.23
N THR A 101 7.45 8.37 -7.42
CA THR A 101 8.35 7.38 -7.99
C THR A 101 9.24 8.01 -9.05
N VAL A 102 10.48 7.54 -9.14
CA VAL A 102 11.47 7.98 -10.11
C VAL A 102 12.18 6.75 -10.67
N PRO A 103 11.95 6.37 -11.94
CA PRO A 103 12.73 5.32 -12.59
C PRO A 103 14.21 5.69 -12.61
N VAL A 104 15.07 4.75 -12.28
CA VAL A 104 16.53 4.94 -12.26
C VAL A 104 17.18 4.00 -13.27
N SER A 105 18.09 4.54 -14.08
CA SER A 105 18.95 3.77 -14.97
C SER A 105 20.41 4.10 -14.72
N VAL A 106 21.31 3.16 -15.01
CA VAL A 106 22.77 3.35 -14.96
C VAL A 106 23.36 2.83 -16.26
N GLY A 107 24.14 3.67 -16.95
CA GLY A 107 24.69 3.35 -18.26
C GLY A 107 23.62 2.97 -19.29
N GLY A 108 22.43 3.59 -19.20
CA GLY A 108 21.28 3.31 -20.07
C GLY A 108 20.47 2.05 -19.73
N ASN A 109 20.83 1.30 -18.68
CA ASN A 109 20.06 0.13 -18.25
C ASN A 109 19.17 0.50 -17.07
N SER A 110 17.86 0.24 -17.16
CA SER A 110 16.93 0.40 -16.03
C SER A 110 17.34 -0.54 -14.89
N ILE A 111 17.52 0.00 -13.69
CA ILE A 111 17.95 -0.76 -12.52
C ILE A 111 16.87 -0.86 -11.44
N GLY A 112 15.94 0.08 -11.40
CA GLY A 112 14.91 0.10 -10.37
C GLY A 112 14.13 1.41 -10.29
N VAL A 113 13.35 1.56 -9.25
CA VAL A 113 12.51 2.72 -8.98
C VAL A 113 12.85 3.28 -7.61
N ALA A 114 13.28 4.54 -7.56
CA ALA A 114 13.40 5.26 -6.32
C ALA A 114 12.03 5.79 -5.88
N ILE A 115 11.71 5.62 -4.61
CA ILE A 115 10.51 6.18 -3.99
C ILE A 115 10.95 7.37 -3.14
N VAL A 116 10.51 8.56 -3.51
CA VAL A 116 10.80 9.82 -2.84
C VAL A 116 9.57 10.24 -2.05
N TRP A 117 9.76 10.81 -0.86
CA TRP A 117 8.69 11.37 -0.05
C TRP A 117 9.08 12.70 0.58
N ILE A 118 8.10 13.47 1.04
CA ILE A 118 8.37 14.59 1.95
C ILE A 118 8.25 14.06 3.37
N ASN A 119 9.38 13.98 4.08
CA ASN A 119 9.39 13.52 5.45
C ASN A 119 8.62 14.52 6.33
N PRO A 120 7.55 14.10 7.05
CA PRO A 120 6.69 15.02 7.81
C PRO A 120 7.42 15.70 8.97
N ASN A 121 8.52 15.14 9.46
CA ASN A 121 9.29 15.69 10.57
C ASN A 121 10.25 16.81 10.12
N THR A 122 10.79 16.69 8.91
CA THR A 122 11.80 17.63 8.39
C THR A 122 11.22 18.57 7.33
N VAL A 123 10.05 18.24 6.78
CA VAL A 123 9.38 18.92 5.66
C VAL A 123 10.31 19.06 4.46
N ARG A 124 11.16 18.04 4.24
CA ARG A 124 12.13 17.99 3.14
C ARG A 124 11.96 16.70 2.34
N PRO A 125 12.19 16.74 1.02
CA PRO A 125 12.29 15.55 0.20
C PRO A 125 13.42 14.64 0.67
N GLN A 126 13.17 13.34 0.71
CA GLN A 126 14.14 12.31 1.06
C GLN A 126 13.87 11.05 0.23
N LEU A 127 14.88 10.19 0.10
CA LEU A 127 14.69 8.82 -0.36
C LEU A 127 13.90 8.06 0.74
N ALA A 128 12.73 7.54 0.39
CA ALA A 128 11.96 6.66 1.27
C ALA A 128 12.42 5.21 1.10
N ASP A 129 12.56 4.77 -0.15
CA ASP A 129 13.01 3.42 -0.49
C ASP A 129 13.53 3.35 -1.93
N PHE A 130 14.20 2.25 -2.27
CA PHE A 130 14.59 1.92 -3.62
C PHE A 130 14.22 0.48 -3.95
N GLU A 131 13.39 0.31 -4.98
CA GLU A 131 12.95 -1.00 -5.47
C GLU A 131 13.84 -1.41 -6.65
N PRO A 132 14.78 -2.37 -6.48
CA PRO A 132 15.71 -2.81 -7.53
C PRO A 132 15.01 -3.75 -8.54
N ASP A 133 13.92 -3.27 -9.15
CA ASP A 133 13.13 -3.97 -10.15
C ASP A 133 13.18 -3.21 -11.48
N SER A 134 14.00 -3.72 -12.41
CA SER A 134 14.15 -3.15 -13.75
C SER A 134 12.88 -3.25 -14.59
N ALA A 135 12.03 -4.26 -14.36
CA ALA A 135 10.76 -4.41 -15.07
C ALA A 135 9.75 -3.37 -14.58
N PHE A 136 9.73 -3.08 -13.27
CA PHE A 136 8.92 -1.99 -12.73
C PHE A 136 9.37 -0.64 -13.31
N ALA A 137 10.67 -0.36 -13.33
CA ALA A 137 11.22 0.87 -13.90
C ALA A 137 10.87 1.04 -15.38
N ALA A 138 10.99 -0.04 -16.17
CA ALA A 138 10.63 -0.04 -17.59
C ALA A 138 9.11 0.17 -17.80
N ALA A 139 8.28 -0.43 -16.94
CA ALA A 139 6.84 -0.26 -17.01
C ALA A 139 6.44 1.20 -16.73
N LEU A 140 7.04 1.84 -15.72
CA LEU A 140 6.78 3.26 -15.41
C LEU A 140 7.13 4.18 -16.58
N ALA A 141 8.24 3.92 -17.28
CA ALA A 141 8.65 4.70 -18.45
C ALA A 141 7.65 4.63 -19.63
N SER A 142 6.76 3.64 -19.64
CA SER A 142 5.73 3.44 -20.67
C SER A 142 4.35 3.97 -20.29
N ILE A 143 4.20 4.53 -19.09
CA ILE A 143 2.91 5.05 -18.62
C ILE A 143 2.59 6.36 -19.32
N ASP A 144 1.41 6.45 -19.92
CA ASP A 144 0.90 7.67 -20.54
C ASP A 144 0.76 8.82 -19.52
N ASP A 145 0.90 10.05 -20.00
CA ASP A 145 0.56 11.20 -19.18
C ASP A 145 -0.96 11.20 -18.90
N GLY A 146 -1.35 11.58 -17.68
CA GLY A 146 -2.76 11.67 -17.33
C GLY A 146 -3.43 10.35 -16.95
N VAL A 147 -2.69 9.49 -16.25
CA VAL A 147 -3.25 8.39 -15.47
C VAL A 147 -2.73 8.45 -14.04
N TYR A 148 -3.38 7.75 -13.10
CA TYR A 148 -2.92 7.71 -11.71
C TYR A 148 -2.07 6.47 -11.45
N LEU A 149 -0.87 6.64 -10.92
CA LEU A 149 -0.07 5.54 -10.38
C LEU A 149 -0.53 5.25 -8.94
N VAL A 150 -1.12 4.09 -8.72
CA VAL A 150 -1.74 3.69 -7.45
C VAL A 150 -0.93 2.57 -6.81
N ASN A 151 -0.55 2.76 -5.55
CA ASN A 151 0.08 1.73 -4.72
C ASN A 151 -0.98 1.09 -3.78
N ASP A 152 -1.07 -0.24 -3.80
CA ASP A 152 -1.70 -1.04 -2.74
C ASP A 152 -0.60 -1.62 -1.85
N GLU A 153 -0.23 -0.84 -0.83
CA GLU A 153 0.85 -1.16 0.09
C GLU A 153 0.62 -2.48 0.82
N ALA A 154 -0.63 -2.76 1.22
CA ALA A 154 -0.98 -3.98 1.95
C ALA A 154 -0.70 -5.25 1.13
N ARG A 155 -0.67 -5.14 -0.19
CA ARG A 155 -0.41 -6.26 -1.12
C ARG A 155 0.88 -6.11 -1.89
N GLY A 156 1.65 -5.04 -1.65
CA GLY A 156 2.86 -4.72 -2.43
C GLY A 156 2.59 -4.66 -3.93
N ALA A 157 1.42 -4.16 -4.33
CA ALA A 157 0.99 -4.11 -5.72
C ALA A 157 0.93 -2.68 -6.24
N TRP A 158 1.26 -2.50 -7.52
CA TRP A 158 1.25 -1.22 -8.20
C TRP A 158 0.36 -1.28 -9.42
N PHE A 159 -0.47 -0.27 -9.61
CA PHE A 159 -1.44 -0.18 -10.68
C PHE A 159 -1.37 1.17 -11.38
N VAL A 160 -1.66 1.18 -12.67
CA VAL A 160 -2.14 2.36 -13.37
C VAL A 160 -3.66 2.36 -13.32
N LEU A 161 -4.24 3.43 -12.80
CA LEU A 161 -5.67 3.69 -12.86
C LEU A 161 -5.98 4.58 -14.06
N ASP A 162 -6.51 3.94 -15.09
CA ASP A 162 -7.12 4.55 -16.27
C ASP A 162 -8.62 4.23 -16.21
N GLN A 163 -9.40 5.17 -15.68
CA GLN A 163 -10.78 4.90 -15.24
C GLN A 163 -11.64 4.30 -16.36
N PRO A 164 -12.41 3.21 -16.07
CA PRO A 164 -12.69 2.61 -14.77
C PRO A 164 -11.83 1.35 -14.47
N ARG A 165 -10.61 1.26 -14.99
CA ARG A 165 -9.80 0.04 -14.97
C ARG A 165 -8.45 0.25 -14.29
N LEU A 166 -8.02 -0.80 -13.59
CA LEU A 166 -6.68 -0.92 -13.05
C LEU A 166 -5.87 -1.83 -13.98
N LEU A 167 -4.75 -1.31 -14.48
CA LEU A 167 -3.72 -2.08 -15.17
C LEU A 167 -2.60 -2.38 -14.16
N VAL A 168 -2.24 -3.65 -14.02
CA VAL A 168 -1.17 -4.10 -13.13
C VAL A 168 0.18 -3.69 -13.70
N VAL A 169 0.95 -2.98 -12.88
CA VAL A 169 2.37 -2.66 -13.11
C VAL A 169 3.24 -3.65 -12.34
N VAL A 170 2.97 -3.77 -11.04
CA VAL A 170 3.61 -4.76 -10.16
C VAL A 170 2.51 -5.57 -9.50
N ARG A 171 2.57 -6.89 -9.67
CA ARG A 171 1.48 -7.78 -9.21
C ARG A 171 1.38 -7.86 -7.69
N GLY A 172 2.50 -7.92 -6.98
CA GLY A 172 2.54 -8.22 -5.55
C GLY A 172 1.73 -9.47 -5.20
N SER A 173 1.03 -9.43 -4.07
CA SER A 173 0.07 -10.46 -3.64
C SER A 173 -1.38 -10.17 -4.06
N SER A 174 -1.61 -9.20 -4.94
CA SER A 174 -2.97 -8.78 -5.36
C SER A 174 -3.79 -9.85 -6.05
N GLY A 175 -3.15 -10.88 -6.62
CA GLY A 175 -3.81 -11.90 -7.42
C GLY A 175 -4.17 -11.45 -8.85
N VAL A 176 -4.11 -10.15 -9.16
CA VAL A 176 -4.44 -9.59 -10.48
C VAL A 176 -3.29 -9.81 -11.45
N ALA A 177 -3.57 -10.38 -12.64
CA ALA A 177 -2.53 -10.74 -13.60
C ALA A 177 -2.28 -9.69 -14.70
N SER A 178 -3.28 -8.87 -15.04
CA SER A 178 -3.17 -7.89 -16.13
C SER A 178 -4.05 -6.68 -15.90
N GLN A 179 -5.32 -6.71 -16.30
CA GLN A 179 -6.25 -5.60 -16.13
C GLN A 179 -7.51 -6.09 -15.40
N ILE A 180 -8.04 -5.25 -14.52
CA ILE A 180 -9.26 -5.53 -13.76
C ILE A 180 -10.12 -4.27 -13.66
N PRO A 181 -11.46 -4.37 -13.73
CA PRO A 181 -12.31 -3.24 -13.40
C PRO A 181 -12.10 -2.80 -11.95
N LEU A 182 -12.06 -1.49 -11.69
CA LEU A 182 -11.85 -0.92 -10.36
C LEU A 182 -12.84 -1.50 -9.34
N ALA A 183 -14.12 -1.56 -9.69
CA ALA A 183 -15.15 -2.13 -8.81
C ALA A 183 -14.95 -3.63 -8.52
N SER A 184 -14.45 -4.40 -9.49
CA SER A 184 -14.14 -5.82 -9.28
C SER A 184 -12.96 -6.00 -8.34
N TYR A 185 -11.96 -5.11 -8.43
CA TYR A 185 -10.85 -5.12 -7.50
C TYR A 185 -11.28 -4.69 -6.09
N GLN A 186 -12.16 -3.69 -5.96
CA GLN A 186 -12.77 -3.30 -4.69
C GLN A 186 -13.41 -4.51 -4.00
N ALA A 187 -14.26 -5.24 -4.73
CA ALA A 187 -14.91 -6.43 -4.20
C ALA A 187 -13.93 -7.53 -3.75
N GLN A 188 -12.77 -7.67 -4.41
CA GLN A 188 -11.72 -8.61 -3.98
C GLN A 188 -11.04 -8.16 -2.69
N VAL A 189 -10.74 -6.86 -2.55
CA VAL A 189 -10.00 -6.36 -1.39
C VAL A 189 -10.88 -6.18 -0.15
N THR A 190 -12.20 -6.03 -0.32
CA THR A 190 -13.17 -5.92 0.78
C THR A 190 -13.87 -7.23 1.10
N ALA A 191 -13.61 -8.30 0.35
CA ALA A 191 -14.18 -9.61 0.65
C ALA A 191 -13.76 -10.05 2.07
N PRO A 192 -14.69 -10.50 2.93
CA PRO A 192 -14.33 -11.04 4.22
C PRO A 192 -13.35 -12.20 4.04
N THR A 193 -12.17 -12.10 4.65
CA THR A 193 -11.19 -13.18 4.70
C THR A 193 -11.76 -14.31 5.55
N GLY A 194 -12.56 -15.19 4.93
CA GLY A 194 -13.12 -16.39 5.55
C GLY A 194 -14.60 -16.30 5.89
N ALA A 195 -15.48 -16.40 4.89
CA ALA A 195 -16.70 -17.17 5.09
C ALA A 195 -16.31 -18.66 5.00
N VAL A 196 -16.02 -19.28 6.14
CA VAL A 196 -15.98 -20.75 6.22
C VAL A 196 -17.38 -21.21 5.80
N ALA A 197 -17.49 -21.86 4.65
CA ALA A 197 -18.73 -22.49 4.23
C ALA A 197 -19.17 -23.45 5.36
N PRO A 198 -20.37 -23.32 5.93
CA PRO A 198 -20.86 -24.28 6.90
C PRO A 198 -21.20 -25.55 6.13
N GLY A 199 -20.26 -26.49 6.05
CA GLY A 199 -20.52 -27.70 5.27
C GLY A 199 -19.44 -28.75 5.10
N ASP A 200 -18.23 -28.61 5.64
CA ASP A 200 -17.24 -29.70 5.59
C ASP A 200 -16.94 -30.26 6.99
N PRO A 201 -17.07 -31.58 7.21
CA PRO A 201 -16.75 -32.21 8.49
C PRO A 201 -15.25 -32.10 8.75
N LEU A 202 -14.91 -31.33 9.79
CA LEU A 202 -13.68 -31.34 10.60
C LEU A 202 -12.53 -32.22 10.06
N ASN A 203 -11.73 -31.69 9.13
CA ASN A 203 -10.36 -32.13 8.94
C ASN A 203 -9.51 -31.56 10.09
N LEU A 204 -9.25 -32.38 11.12
CA LEU A 204 -8.45 -32.09 12.31
C LEU A 204 -6.94 -31.82 12.04
N GLY A 205 -6.55 -31.48 10.81
CA GLY A 205 -5.17 -31.25 10.40
C GLY A 205 -4.72 -29.78 10.35
N SER A 206 -5.64 -28.81 10.43
CA SER A 206 -5.36 -27.40 10.12
C SER A 206 -5.52 -26.43 11.30
N VAL A 207 -5.85 -26.93 12.51
CA VAL A 207 -6.14 -26.10 13.69
C VAL A 207 -4.91 -25.90 14.61
N LEU A 208 -3.74 -26.45 14.26
CA LEU A 208 -2.55 -26.40 15.13
C LEU A 208 -1.58 -25.23 14.90
N SER A 209 -1.93 -24.20 14.09
CA SER A 209 -0.98 -23.09 13.83
C SER A 209 -1.32 -21.77 14.53
N VAL A 210 -2.56 -21.57 15.00
CA VAL A 210 -2.93 -20.37 15.78
C VAL A 210 -2.87 -20.62 17.30
N GLY A 211 -3.12 -21.85 17.75
CA GLY A 211 -3.04 -22.22 19.17
C GLY A 211 -1.61 -22.15 19.74
N THR A 212 -0.60 -22.40 18.90
CA THR A 212 0.81 -22.45 19.34
C THR A 212 1.35 -21.07 19.67
N ILE A 213 0.95 -20.03 18.94
CA ILE A 213 1.43 -18.66 19.18
C ILE A 213 0.86 -18.12 20.50
N VAL A 214 -0.42 -18.40 20.79
CA VAL A 214 -1.05 -18.01 22.07
C VAL A 214 -0.45 -18.80 23.24
N ALA A 215 -0.22 -20.11 23.07
CA ALA A 215 0.38 -20.94 24.10
C ALA A 215 1.85 -20.55 24.39
N VAL A 216 2.66 -20.29 23.37
CA VAL A 216 4.05 -19.83 23.54
C VAL A 216 4.08 -18.45 24.19
N SER A 217 3.20 -17.53 23.79
CA SER A 217 3.11 -16.20 24.41
C SER A 217 2.72 -16.28 25.88
N LEU A 218 1.77 -17.14 26.24
CA LEU A 218 1.38 -17.38 27.64
C LEU A 218 2.51 -17.98 28.47
N VAL A 219 3.29 -18.93 27.91
CA VAL A 219 4.44 -19.51 28.61
C VAL A 219 5.54 -18.47 28.82
N VAL A 220 5.86 -17.65 27.82
CA VAL A 220 6.86 -16.58 27.95
C VAL A 220 6.43 -15.54 28.99
N ILE A 221 5.16 -15.12 28.98
CA ILE A 221 4.61 -14.20 29.98
C ILE A 221 4.68 -14.82 31.38
N LEU A 222 4.34 -16.10 31.54
CA LEU A 222 4.38 -16.80 32.82
C LEU A 222 5.82 -16.91 33.36
N VAL A 223 6.79 -17.25 32.51
CA VAL A 223 8.21 -17.35 32.89
C VAL A 223 8.80 -15.99 33.28
N LEU A 224 8.35 -14.88 32.66
CA LEU A 224 8.82 -13.54 33.01
C LEU A 224 8.15 -12.98 34.28
N LEU A 225 6.87 -13.28 34.53
CA LEU A 225 6.12 -12.69 35.65
C LEU A 225 6.30 -13.46 36.98
N VAL A 226 6.49 -14.78 36.95
CA VAL A 226 6.64 -15.60 38.16
C VAL A 226 7.86 -15.21 39.02
N PRO A 227 9.08 -14.98 38.47
CA PRO A 227 10.23 -14.57 39.27
C PRO A 227 10.06 -13.15 39.84
N MET A 228 9.36 -12.26 39.13
CA MET A 228 9.15 -10.87 39.54
C MET A 228 8.14 -10.77 40.71
N ALA A 229 7.10 -11.59 40.68
CA ALA A 229 6.11 -11.67 41.75
C ALA A 229 6.66 -12.32 43.04
N TRP A 230 7.58 -13.28 42.92
CA TRP A 230 8.24 -13.90 44.07
C TRP A 230 9.24 -12.97 44.76
N ARG A 231 9.99 -12.15 44.00
CA ARG A 231 10.92 -11.17 44.58
C ARG A 231 10.23 -10.08 45.39
N ARG A 232 9.01 -9.65 44.99
CA ARG A 232 8.23 -8.67 45.76
C ARG A 232 7.70 -9.23 47.08
N ARG A 233 7.27 -10.49 47.12
CA ARG A 233 6.71 -11.09 48.34
C ARG A 233 7.74 -11.38 49.44
N ASN A 234 8.99 -11.63 49.08
CA ASN A 234 10.04 -11.96 50.06
C ASN A 234 10.78 -10.71 50.59
N ALA A 235 10.45 -9.51 50.10
CA ALA A 235 11.01 -8.26 50.60
C ALA A 235 10.21 -7.66 51.78
N ASP A 236 8.97 -8.13 52.01
CA ASP A 236 8.09 -7.63 53.07
C ASP A 236 8.08 -8.53 54.33
N ALA A 237 8.95 -9.54 54.38
CA ALA A 237 9.10 -10.44 55.52
C ALA A 237 10.43 -10.14 56.25
N GLU A 238 10.55 -8.93 56.79
CA GLU A 238 11.59 -8.62 57.78
C GLU A 238 11.02 -8.88 59.19
N PRO A 239 11.70 -9.67 60.04
CA PRO A 239 11.19 -10.13 61.32
C PRO A 239 11.14 -9.01 62.38
N ASP A 240 10.06 -8.97 63.16
CA ASP A 240 9.96 -8.23 64.42
C ASP A 240 11.05 -8.74 65.37
N ASP A 241 12.16 -7.99 65.45
CA ASP A 241 13.20 -8.22 66.44
C ASP A 241 12.68 -7.84 67.83
N VAL A 242 12.67 -8.86 68.66
CA VAL A 242 12.44 -8.88 70.10
C VAL A 242 13.34 -7.85 70.79
N ALA A 243 12.74 -6.88 71.48
CA ALA A 243 13.46 -6.04 72.44
C ALA A 243 13.76 -6.83 73.73
N PRO A 244 14.89 -6.56 74.39
CA PRO A 244 15.55 -7.47 75.33
C PRO A 244 15.03 -7.36 76.77
N ASP A 245 14.92 -8.49 77.45
CA ASP A 245 14.89 -8.60 78.91
C ASP A 245 16.15 -9.36 79.36
N ASP A 246 17.00 -8.72 80.14
CA ASP A 246 17.86 -9.34 81.15
C ASP A 246 18.35 -8.23 82.12
N ASP A 247 17.75 -8.21 83.31
CA ASP A 247 18.30 -7.70 84.58
C ASP A 247 18.64 -8.92 85.46
#